data_AF-A0A6J1DE78-F1
#
_entry.id   AF-A0A6J1DE78-F1
#
_cell.length_a   1.000
_cell.length_b   1.000
_cell.length_c   1.000
_cell.angle_alpha   90.00
_cell.angle_beta   90.00
_cell.angle_gamma   90.00
#
_symmetry.space_group_name_H-M   'P 1'
#
loop_
_entity.id
_entity.type
_entity.pdbx_description
1 polymer ?
#
loop_
_entity_poly.entity_id
_entity_poly.type
_entity_poly.pdbx_seq_one_letter_code
_entity_poly.pdbx_strand_id
1 'polypeptide(L)'
;MQGAVLLAVQAQPVRVKLARSINCNTSSGHPSASAGSGTPSQMAAAGPKWAQKTVTLPPHRRGCHLITPKIMKEIGQDLAEFKCGLAHIFLQHTSASLTINENYDSDVRSDTETFLNRIVPEGTSAPWKHTLEGPDDMPAHIKSSMFGCALTIPITNGTFNMGTWQVLRIGS
;
A
#
# COMPACT_ATOMS: atom_id res chain seq x y z
N MET A 1 -8.09 17.87 35.16
CA MET A 1 -8.69 18.20 33.86
C MET A 1 -8.38 17.06 32.90
N GLN A 2 -9.33 16.13 32.77
CA GLN A 2 -9.32 15.04 31.80
C GLN A 2 -9.84 15.58 30.48
N GLY A 3 -9.11 15.40 29.39
CA GLY A 3 -9.52 15.93 28.09
C GLY A 3 -8.54 15.62 26.99
N ALA A 4 -8.55 14.36 26.52
CA ALA A 4 -8.21 13.98 25.14
C ALA A 4 -8.49 12.47 24.96
N VAL A 5 -9.76 12.08 24.89
CA VAL A 5 -10.17 10.79 24.31
C VAL A 5 -10.39 11.03 22.82
N LEU A 6 -9.31 11.00 22.04
CA LEU A 6 -9.33 10.77 20.58
C LEU A 6 -7.87 10.65 20.10
N LEU A 7 -7.31 9.45 20.10
CA LEU A 7 -6.21 9.18 19.17
C LEU A 7 -6.82 9.13 17.77
N ALA A 8 -6.96 10.31 17.17
CA ALA A 8 -6.92 10.41 15.72
C ALA A 8 -5.58 9.78 15.31
N VAL A 9 -5.63 8.78 14.43
CA VAL A 9 -4.45 8.30 13.72
C VAL A 9 -3.81 9.56 13.15
N GLN A 10 -2.63 9.94 13.65
CA GLN A 10 -1.93 11.15 13.20
C GLN A 10 -1.76 11.09 11.68
N ALA A 11 -1.51 12.20 10.99
CA ALA A 11 -1.25 12.17 9.55
C ALA A 11 -0.09 11.20 9.26
N GLN A 12 -0.36 10.13 8.52
CA GLN A 12 0.61 9.04 8.35
C GLN A 12 1.38 9.21 7.05
N PRO A 13 2.72 9.37 7.10
CA PRO A 13 3.53 9.30 5.90
C PRO A 13 3.57 7.85 5.41
N VAL A 14 3.01 7.63 4.22
CA VAL A 14 3.17 6.40 3.45
C VAL A 14 4.25 6.65 2.40
N ARG A 15 5.36 5.91 2.46
CA ARG A 15 6.37 5.93 1.41
C ARG A 15 5.99 4.92 0.33
N VAL A 16 5.82 5.41 -0.89
CA VAL A 16 5.63 4.57 -2.08
C VAL A 16 6.94 4.54 -2.85
N LYS A 17 7.49 3.35 -3.02
CA LYS A 17 8.61 3.07 -3.92
C LYS A 17 8.10 2.29 -5.12
N LEU A 18 8.26 2.84 -6.32
CA LEU A 18 7.93 2.19 -7.58
C LEU A 18 9.22 1.66 -8.20
N ALA A 19 9.18 0.41 -8.64
CA ALA A 19 10.31 -0.29 -9.25
C ALA A 19 9.88 -0.90 -10.57
N ARG A 20 10.69 -0.71 -11.63
CA ARG A 20 10.53 -1.42 -12.90
C ARG A 20 11.44 -2.64 -12.95
N SER A 21 10.90 -3.79 -13.37
CA SER A 21 11.72 -4.93 -13.77
C SER A 21 12.12 -4.81 -15.26
N ILE A 22 13.36 -5.17 -15.55
CA ILE A 22 13.97 -5.10 -16.88
C ILE A 22 13.43 -6.31 -17.67
N ASN A 23 12.88 -6.07 -18.86
CA ASN A 23 12.30 -7.03 -19.82
C ASN A 23 10.80 -7.32 -19.70
N CYS A 24 9.99 -6.45 -20.31
CA CYS A 24 8.77 -6.88 -21.00
C CYS A 24 8.95 -6.62 -22.50
N ASN A 25 9.73 -7.47 -23.16
CA ASN A 25 9.63 -7.66 -24.60
C ASN A 25 8.75 -8.90 -24.82
N THR A 26 7.44 -8.71 -24.97
CA THR A 26 6.61 -9.73 -25.64
C THR A 26 6.66 -9.45 -27.13
N SER A 27 7.66 -9.98 -27.81
CA SER A 27 7.65 -10.10 -29.27
C SER A 27 7.65 -11.58 -29.64
N SER A 28 6.47 -12.20 -29.64
CA SER A 28 6.22 -13.42 -30.39
C SER A 28 6.06 -13.02 -31.86
N GLY A 29 7.18 -12.88 -32.56
CA GLY A 29 7.21 -12.61 -33.99
C GLY A 29 8.46 -13.20 -34.58
N HIS A 30 8.31 -14.30 -35.33
CA HIS A 30 9.38 -14.85 -36.16
C HIS A 30 9.86 -13.79 -37.16
N PRO A 31 11.16 -13.48 -37.25
CA PRO A 31 11.68 -12.69 -38.35
C PRO A 31 12.22 -13.62 -39.45
N SER A 32 11.59 -13.56 -40.62
CA SER A 32 12.22 -13.92 -41.88
C SER A 32 13.35 -12.94 -42.20
N ALA A 33 14.51 -13.44 -42.59
CA ALA A 33 15.72 -12.66 -42.81
C ALA A 33 15.67 -11.82 -44.09
N SER A 34 16.03 -10.53 -43.99
CA SER A 34 16.60 -9.76 -45.09
C SER A 34 17.58 -8.71 -44.54
N ALA A 35 18.83 -8.80 -44.96
CA ALA A 35 19.91 -7.93 -44.52
C ALA A 35 19.77 -6.53 -45.12
N GLY A 36 19.72 -5.52 -44.25
CA GLY A 36 19.77 -4.11 -44.60
C GLY A 36 20.71 -3.38 -43.65
N SER A 37 21.73 -2.75 -44.20
CA SER A 37 22.72 -1.93 -43.51
C SER A 37 22.07 -0.71 -42.86
N GLY A 38 21.84 -0.78 -41.55
CA GLY A 38 21.41 0.33 -40.71
C GLY A 38 22.44 0.57 -39.61
N THR A 39 22.81 1.83 -39.44
CA THR A 39 23.60 2.38 -38.33
C THR A 39 23.21 1.74 -36.98
N PRO A 40 24.15 1.41 -36.08
CA PRO A 40 23.78 1.02 -34.73
C PRO A 40 23.23 2.25 -34.01
N SER A 41 21.91 2.47 -34.09
CA SER A 41 21.22 3.34 -33.15
C SER A 41 21.50 2.78 -31.77
N GLN A 42 22.25 3.52 -30.96
CA GLN A 42 22.48 3.22 -29.55
C GLN A 42 21.13 3.12 -28.84
N MET A 43 20.55 1.92 -28.83
CA MET A 43 19.55 1.55 -27.84
C MET A 43 20.34 1.36 -26.55
N ALA A 44 20.58 2.46 -25.83
CA ALA A 44 20.94 2.36 -24.43
C ALA A 44 19.87 1.48 -23.77
N ALA A 45 20.25 0.28 -23.35
CA ALA A 45 19.39 -0.56 -22.54
C ALA A 45 19.06 0.27 -21.30
N ALA A 46 17.85 0.84 -21.27
CA ALA A 46 17.43 1.71 -20.19
C ALA A 46 17.52 0.90 -18.90
N GLY A 47 18.39 1.34 -17.99
CA GLY A 47 18.57 0.73 -16.69
C GLY A 47 17.26 0.68 -15.91
N PRO A 48 17.21 -0.10 -14.82
CA PRO A 48 15.99 -0.20 -14.01
C PRO A 48 15.57 1.20 -13.54
N LYS A 49 14.36 1.60 -13.91
CA LYS A 49 13.77 2.88 -13.50
C LYS A 49 13.15 2.71 -12.12
N TRP A 50 13.57 3.55 -11.19
CA TRP A 50 13.02 3.64 -9.84
C TRP A 50 12.40 5.02 -9.66
N ALA A 51 11.22 5.06 -9.06
CA ALA A 51 10.62 6.30 -8.58
C ALA A 51 10.27 6.12 -7.10
N GLN A 52 10.50 7.15 -6.29
CA GLN A 52 10.16 7.12 -4.88
C GLN A 52 9.41 8.40 -4.53
N LYS A 53 8.26 8.25 -3.88
CA LYS A 53 7.41 9.36 -3.47
C LYS A 53 6.87 9.11 -2.08
N THR A 54 6.91 10.15 -1.26
CA THR A 54 6.23 10.14 0.04
C THR A 54 4.83 10.73 -0.13
N VAL A 55 3.82 9.97 0.28
CA VAL A 55 2.42 10.38 0.28
C VAL A 55 1.96 10.52 1.72
N THR A 56 1.51 11.71 2.11
CA THR A 56 0.93 11.93 3.43
C THR A 56 -0.56 11.64 3.40
N LEU A 57 -1.01 10.68 4.19
CA LEU A 57 -2.42 10.41 4.40
C LEU A 57 -3.00 11.39 5.43
N PRO A 58 -4.27 11.83 5.26
CA PRO A 58 -4.95 12.60 6.29
C PRO A 58 -5.09 11.74 7.56
N PRO A 59 -5.29 12.39 8.73
CA PRO A 59 -5.58 11.65 9.94
C PRO A 59 -6.90 10.89 9.79
N HIS A 60 -6.91 9.64 10.26
CA HIS A 60 -8.09 8.77 10.25
C HIS A 60 -8.55 8.50 11.68
N ARG A 61 -9.84 8.24 11.87
CA ARG A 61 -10.32 7.68 13.14
C ARG A 61 -9.91 6.21 13.23
N ARG A 62 -10.01 5.60 14.41
CA ARG A 62 -9.88 4.15 14.56
C ARG A 62 -10.74 3.39 13.53
N GLY A 63 -10.21 2.28 13.02
CA GLY A 63 -10.90 1.39 12.08
C GLY A 63 -10.17 1.26 10.74
N CYS A 64 -10.83 0.67 9.75
CA CYS A 64 -10.26 0.43 8.42
C CYS A 64 -10.73 1.45 7.38
N HIS A 65 -9.81 2.07 6.66
CA HIS A 65 -10.09 3.16 5.72
C HIS A 65 -9.56 2.85 4.32
N LEU A 66 -10.35 3.17 3.30
CA LEU A 66 -9.94 3.06 1.91
C LEU A 66 -8.95 4.18 1.56
N ILE A 67 -7.74 3.80 1.13
CA ILE A 67 -6.69 4.78 0.74
C ILE A 67 -6.31 4.70 -0.74
N THR A 68 -6.79 3.69 -1.47
CA THR A 68 -6.49 3.50 -2.90
C THR A 68 -6.68 4.79 -3.73
N PRO A 69 -7.82 5.52 -3.65
CA PRO A 69 -8.02 6.71 -4.48
C PRO A 69 -7.01 7.82 -4.19
N LYS A 70 -6.64 8.00 -2.91
CA LYS A 70 -5.66 9.01 -2.49
C LYS A 70 -4.26 8.65 -3.00
N ILE A 71 -3.85 7.39 -2.83
CA ILE A 71 -2.55 6.92 -3.34
C ILE A 71 -2.50 7.10 -4.86
N MET A 72 -3.50 6.60 -5.60
CA MET A 72 -3.56 6.71 -7.07
C MET A 72 -3.52 8.16 -7.56
N LYS A 73 -4.20 9.09 -6.87
CA LYS A 73 -4.14 10.52 -7.19
C LYS A 73 -2.72 11.08 -7.06
N GLU A 74 -2.01 10.69 -6.01
CA GLU A 74 -0.69 11.23 -5.69
C GLU A 74 0.40 10.65 -6.59
N ILE A 75 0.37 9.34 -6.88
CA ILE A 75 1.42 8.67 -7.67
C ILE A 75 1.05 8.45 -9.14
N GLY A 76 -0.13 8.87 -9.59
CA GLY A 76 -0.66 8.53 -10.92
C GLY A 76 0.24 8.98 -12.08
N GLN A 77 0.86 10.17 -11.97
CA GLN A 77 1.81 10.66 -12.97
C GLN A 77 3.08 9.79 -13.00
N ASP A 78 3.60 9.43 -11.83
CA ASP A 78 4.77 8.57 -11.71
C ASP A 78 4.46 7.17 -12.26
N LEU A 79 3.30 6.60 -11.93
CA LEU A 79 2.85 5.29 -12.40
C LEU A 79 2.72 5.21 -13.92
N ALA A 80 2.23 6.25 -14.59
CA ALA A 80 2.01 6.26 -16.04
C ALA A 80 3.27 5.93 -16.85
N GLU A 81 4.45 6.14 -16.27
CA GLU A 81 5.75 5.85 -16.89
C GLU A 81 6.14 4.35 -16.83
N PHE A 82 5.39 3.53 -16.08
CA PHE A 82 5.67 2.11 -15.84
C PHE A 82 4.70 1.19 -16.58
N LYS A 83 5.17 0.58 -17.68
CA LYS A 83 4.40 -0.46 -18.39
C LYS A 83 4.29 -1.78 -17.61
N CYS A 84 5.33 -2.16 -16.89
CA CYS A 84 5.38 -3.36 -16.03
C CYS A 84 6.34 -3.09 -14.87
N GLY A 85 5.97 -3.49 -13.65
CA GLY A 85 6.79 -3.27 -12.46
C GLY A 85 6.15 -3.73 -11.17
N LEU A 86 6.72 -3.28 -10.05
CA LEU A 86 6.23 -3.49 -8.70
C LEU A 86 6.14 -2.14 -7.98
N ALA A 87 5.01 -1.89 -7.33
CA ALA A 87 4.84 -0.82 -6.36
C ALA A 87 5.01 -1.39 -4.96
N HIS A 88 6.07 -0.98 -4.28
CA HIS A 88 6.26 -1.23 -2.86
C HIS A 88 5.74 -0.06 -2.03
N ILE A 89 4.76 -0.31 -1.19
CA ILE A 89 4.13 0.70 -0.33
C ILE A 89 4.52 0.37 1.11
N PHE A 90 5.20 1.30 1.76
CA PHE A 90 5.68 1.17 3.14
C PHE A 90 5.07 2.27 4.01
N LEU A 91 4.32 1.89 5.03
CA LEU A 91 3.74 2.75 6.03
C LEU A 91 4.78 3.04 7.12
N GLN A 92 5.05 4.32 7.36
CA GLN A 92 5.98 4.73 8.42
C GLN A 92 5.24 4.94 9.75
N HIS A 93 4.59 3.89 10.24
CA HIS A 93 3.85 3.90 11.51
C HIS A 93 3.95 2.55 12.20
N THR A 94 3.80 2.54 13.53
CA THR A 94 3.94 1.34 14.37
C THR A 94 2.60 0.81 14.88
N SER A 95 1.61 1.69 15.04
CA SER A 95 0.24 1.36 15.48
C SER A 95 -0.79 1.47 14.35
N ALA A 96 -0.35 1.36 13.10
CA ALA A 96 -1.22 1.23 11.92
C ALA A 96 -0.59 0.28 10.91
N SER A 97 -1.42 -0.38 10.11
CA SER A 97 -1.02 -1.37 9.10
C SER A 97 -1.65 -1.10 7.75
N LEU A 98 -1.08 -1.75 6.73
CA LEU A 98 -1.61 -1.77 5.38
C LEU A 98 -2.16 -3.16 5.05
N THR A 99 -3.30 -3.20 4.37
CA THR A 99 -3.88 -4.47 3.89
C THR A 99 -4.54 -4.30 2.53
N ILE A 100 -4.65 -5.39 1.79
CA ILE A 100 -5.43 -5.48 0.55
C ILE A 100 -6.56 -6.46 0.81
N ASN A 101 -7.80 -6.00 0.65
CA ASN A 101 -8.97 -6.84 0.87
C ASN A 101 -10.15 -6.37 -0.01
N GLU A 102 -11.26 -7.12 0.00
CA GLU A 102 -12.46 -6.92 -0.80
C GLU A 102 -13.20 -5.62 -0.48
N ASN A 103 -13.64 -4.87 -1.50
CA ASN A 103 -14.43 -3.63 -1.40
C ASN A 103 -15.81 -3.68 -2.07
N TYR A 104 -16.34 -4.87 -2.30
CA TYR A 104 -17.71 -5.01 -2.80
C TYR A 104 -18.73 -4.81 -1.69
N ASP A 105 -18.50 -5.50 -0.56
CA ASP A 105 -19.38 -5.49 0.60
C ASP A 105 -18.76 -4.65 1.74
N SER A 106 -19.55 -3.73 2.29
CA SER A 106 -19.15 -2.96 3.47
C SER A 106 -18.99 -3.81 4.72
N ASP A 107 -19.65 -4.97 4.79
CA ASP A 107 -19.63 -5.87 5.93
C ASP A 107 -18.26 -6.50 6.13
N VAL A 108 -17.50 -6.75 5.05
CA VAL A 108 -16.10 -7.21 5.13
C VAL A 108 -15.25 -6.31 6.02
N ARG A 109 -15.47 -5.00 5.94
CA ARG A 109 -14.77 -4.03 6.79
C ARG A 109 -15.18 -4.18 8.26
N SER A 110 -16.49 -4.23 8.51
CA SER A 110 -17.07 -4.31 9.86
C SER A 110 -16.72 -5.64 10.54
N ASP A 111 -16.73 -6.74 9.81
CA ASP A 111 -16.38 -8.08 10.29
C ASP A 111 -14.89 -8.21 10.58
N THR A 112 -14.04 -7.62 9.73
CA THR A 112 -12.60 -7.56 9.99
C THR A 112 -12.33 -6.80 11.30
N GLU A 113 -12.97 -5.66 11.49
CA GLU A 113 -12.84 -4.87 12.73
C GLU A 113 -13.38 -5.64 13.96
N THR A 114 -14.53 -6.29 13.82
CA THR A 114 -15.13 -7.11 14.88
C THR A 114 -14.23 -8.28 15.27
N PHE A 115 -13.68 -8.98 14.28
CA PHE A 115 -12.72 -10.06 14.50
C PHE A 115 -11.47 -9.57 15.24
N LEU A 116 -10.85 -8.49 14.77
CA LEU A 116 -9.66 -7.91 15.39
C LEU A 116 -9.91 -7.48 16.84
N ASN A 117 -11.07 -6.90 17.13
CA ASN A 117 -11.43 -6.50 18.50
C ASN A 117 -11.69 -7.69 19.41
N ARG A 118 -12.07 -8.84 18.85
CA ARG A 118 -12.24 -10.08 19.63
C ARG A 118 -10.90 -10.71 19.98
N ILE A 119 -9.94 -10.72 19.04
CA ILE A 119 -8.63 -11.36 19.26
C ILE A 119 -7.63 -10.46 19.98
N VAL A 120 -7.73 -9.15 19.77
CA VAL A 120 -6.91 -8.13 20.40
C VAL A 120 -7.85 -7.13 21.08
N PRO A 121 -8.38 -7.47 22.26
CA PRO A 121 -9.34 -6.62 22.97
C PRO A 121 -8.70 -5.28 23.36
N GLU A 122 -9.49 -4.21 23.29
CA GLU A 122 -9.13 -2.88 23.76
C GLU A 122 -9.79 -2.59 25.12
N GLY A 123 -9.31 -1.56 25.82
CA GLY A 123 -9.97 -1.05 27.02
C GLY A 123 -9.28 -1.43 28.33
N THR A 124 -9.84 -0.95 29.44
CA THR A 124 -9.26 -1.10 30.79
C THR A 124 -9.27 -2.54 31.31
N SER A 125 -10.11 -3.41 30.74
CA SER A 125 -10.15 -4.84 31.05
C SER A 125 -9.17 -5.67 30.23
N ALA A 126 -8.51 -5.07 29.23
CA ALA A 126 -7.58 -5.78 28.38
C ALA A 126 -6.24 -6.04 29.12
N PRO A 127 -5.63 -7.23 28.96
CA PRO A 127 -4.45 -7.64 29.72
C PRO A 127 -3.13 -7.03 29.18
N TRP A 128 -3.17 -5.80 28.68
CA TRP A 128 -2.02 -5.14 28.07
C TRP A 128 -1.29 -4.23 29.05
N LYS A 129 0.04 -4.31 29.04
CA LYS A 129 0.91 -3.48 29.91
C LYS A 129 1.29 -2.14 29.29
N HIS A 130 1.29 -2.05 27.96
CA HIS A 130 1.67 -0.85 27.24
C HIS A 130 0.42 -0.02 26.95
N THR A 131 0.25 1.05 27.73
CA THR A 131 -0.94 1.92 27.67
C THR A 131 -0.55 3.39 27.82
N LEU A 132 0.66 3.75 27.36
CA LEU A 132 1.20 5.09 27.57
C LEU A 132 0.43 6.12 26.74
N GLU A 133 -0.01 5.72 25.55
CA GLU A 133 -0.75 6.59 24.63
C GLU A 133 -2.28 6.45 24.79
N GLY A 134 -2.75 5.39 25.46
CA GLY A 134 -4.17 5.14 25.68
C GLY A 134 -4.49 3.66 25.92
N PRO A 135 -5.77 3.33 26.18
CA PRO A 135 -6.21 1.94 26.32
C PRO A 135 -6.23 1.15 24.99
N ASP A 136 -6.05 1.84 23.86
CA ASP A 136 -5.98 1.32 22.49
C ASP A 136 -4.54 1.23 21.93
N ASP A 137 -3.55 1.72 22.68
CA ASP A 137 -2.13 1.78 22.33
C ASP A 137 -1.54 0.40 21.94
N MET A 138 -1.35 -0.51 22.92
CA MET A 138 -0.85 -1.85 22.63
C MET A 138 -1.74 -2.64 21.65
N PRO A 139 -3.08 -2.61 21.74
CA PRO A 139 -3.93 -3.24 20.74
C PRO A 139 -3.59 -2.84 19.30
N ALA A 140 -3.41 -1.54 19.04
CA ALA A 140 -3.08 -1.03 17.72
C ALA A 140 -1.70 -1.52 17.24
N HIS A 141 -0.72 -1.63 18.13
CA HIS A 141 0.59 -2.23 17.81
C HIS A 141 0.50 -3.72 17.44
N ILE A 142 -0.32 -4.50 18.16
CA ILE A 142 -0.50 -5.93 17.89
C ILE A 142 -1.22 -6.10 16.55
N LYS A 143 -2.34 -5.41 16.34
CA LYS A 143 -3.10 -5.43 15.08
C LYS A 143 -2.23 -5.00 13.90
N SER A 144 -1.43 -3.95 14.09
CA SER A 144 -0.44 -3.49 13.13
C SER A 144 0.55 -4.60 12.74
N SER A 145 1.08 -5.32 13.74
CA SER A 145 2.02 -6.43 13.54
C SER A 145 1.40 -7.64 12.83
N MET A 146 0.09 -7.83 12.94
CA MET A 146 -0.63 -8.94 12.28
C MET A 146 -0.74 -8.75 10.76
N PHE A 147 -1.03 -7.54 10.29
CA PHE A 147 -1.14 -7.24 8.86
C PHE A 147 0.20 -6.78 8.25
N GLY A 148 0.99 -6.07 9.03
CA GLY A 148 2.27 -5.48 8.62
C GLY A 148 2.14 -4.07 8.05
N CYS A 149 3.30 -3.44 7.88
CA CYS A 149 3.43 -2.06 7.42
C CYS A 149 3.79 -1.95 5.93
N ALA A 150 3.84 -3.05 5.18
CA ALA A 150 4.35 -3.06 3.82
C ALA A 150 3.49 -3.91 2.88
N LEU A 151 3.32 -3.43 1.66
CA LEU A 151 2.68 -4.16 0.57
C LEU A 151 3.49 -4.04 -0.70
N THR A 152 3.45 -5.07 -1.54
CA THR A 152 4.06 -5.08 -2.86
C THR A 152 3.00 -5.45 -3.88
N ILE A 153 2.71 -4.53 -4.81
CA ILE A 153 1.60 -4.62 -5.76
C ILE A 153 2.18 -4.62 -7.18
N PRO A 154 1.79 -5.55 -8.07
CA PRO A 154 2.23 -5.50 -9.47
C PRO A 154 1.66 -4.29 -10.20
N ILE A 155 2.44 -3.73 -11.12
CA ILE A 155 2.06 -2.61 -11.98
C ILE A 155 1.93 -3.14 -13.41
N THR A 156 0.86 -2.76 -14.10
CA THR A 156 0.68 -3.04 -15.53
C THR A 156 0.03 -1.84 -16.21
N ASN A 157 0.64 -1.40 -17.33
CA ASN A 157 0.20 -0.25 -18.13
C ASN A 157 -0.09 1.01 -17.31
N GLY A 158 0.78 1.32 -16.34
CA GLY A 158 0.66 2.49 -15.49
C GLY A 158 -0.44 2.43 -14.44
N THR A 159 -0.93 1.23 -14.11
CA THR A 159 -1.97 1.01 -13.10
C THR A 159 -1.55 -0.09 -12.13
N PHE A 160 -2.12 -0.11 -10.93
CA PHE A 160 -2.03 -1.27 -10.05
C PHE A 160 -2.80 -2.46 -10.64
N ASN A 161 -2.10 -3.57 -10.85
CA ASN A 161 -2.67 -4.80 -11.37
C ASN A 161 -3.22 -5.66 -10.22
N MET A 162 -4.28 -5.16 -9.59
CA MET A 162 -5.01 -5.86 -8.54
C MET A 162 -6.28 -6.50 -9.11
N GLY A 163 -6.83 -7.49 -8.41
CA GLY A 163 -8.14 -8.05 -8.74
C GLY A 163 -9.26 -7.02 -8.61
N THR A 164 -10.39 -7.24 -9.29
CA THR A 164 -11.53 -6.31 -9.38
C THR A 164 -12.01 -5.78 -8.02
N TRP A 165 -11.98 -6.63 -7.00
CA TRP A 165 -12.46 -6.30 -5.66
C TRP A 165 -11.37 -5.89 -4.69
N GLN A 166 -10.10 -6.02 -5.08
CA GLN A 166 -8.98 -5.74 -4.20
C GLN A 166 -8.75 -4.23 -4.11
N VAL A 167 -8.76 -3.71 -2.88
CA VAL A 167 -8.39 -2.33 -2.59
C VAL A 167 -7.39 -2.26 -1.46
N LEU A 168 -6.53 -1.25 -1.54
CA LEU A 168 -5.61 -0.87 -0.47
C LEU A 168 -6.35 -0.12 0.66
N ARG A 169 -6.14 -0.60 1.88
CA ARG A 169 -6.65 0.00 3.12
C ARG A 169 -5.56 0.25 4.13
N ILE A 170 -5.79 1.24 4.98
CA ILE A 170 -5.05 1.44 6.23
C ILE A 170 -5.96 1.07 7.40
N GLY A 171 -5.41 0.40 8.42
CA GLY A 171 -6.13 0.01 9.62
C GLY A 171 -5.30 0.26 10.89
N SER A 172 -6.00 0.55 11.99
CA SER A 172 -5.46 0.67 13.36
C SER A 172 -6.28 -0.21 14.30
#